data_AF-A0A6G0WBD9-F1
#
_entry.id   AF-A0A6G0WBD9-F1
#
_cell.length_a   1.000
_cell.length_b   1.000
_cell.length_c   1.000
_cell.angle_alpha   90.00
_cell.angle_beta   90.00
_cell.angle_gamma   90.00
#
_symmetry.space_group_name_H-M   'P 1'
#
loop_
_entity.id
_entity.type
_entity.pdbx_description
1 polymer ?
#
loop_
_entity_poly.entity_id
_entity_poly.type
_entity_poly.pdbx_seq_one_letter_code
_entity_poly.pdbx_strand_id
1 'polypeptide(L)'
;MKVSSMTYEETFFTLIFDEIKIKRFLEYSKVLDIVEGFEDLGTFGRTSTIASSNVSYFLSSTSMKATTLSEIILEQINQLINCKLQVKAIICDQGPNNRSALTKLGFTKDKPWIDVNGNKIFSVYDVPHLIKNIRNNFLTSDLIFKNNRI
;
A
#
# COMPACT_ATOMS: atom_id res chain seq x y z
N MET A 1 15.36 -11.53 10.40
CA MET A 1 16.67 -11.10 9.86
C MET A 1 17.08 -9.85 10.64
N LYS A 2 18.30 -9.76 11.20
CA LYS A 2 18.72 -8.57 11.97
C LYS A 2 19.30 -7.54 11.01
N VAL A 3 18.77 -6.31 11.03
CA VAL A 3 19.27 -5.22 10.16
C VAL A 3 20.76 -4.91 10.42
N SER A 4 21.23 -5.15 11.64
CA SER A 4 22.64 -4.95 12.01
C SER A 4 23.64 -5.82 11.27
N SER A 5 23.20 -6.92 10.63
CA SER A 5 24.07 -7.81 9.86
C SER A 5 23.98 -7.60 8.34
N MET A 6 23.19 -6.63 7.88
CA MET A 6 23.02 -6.32 6.46
C MET A 6 24.17 -5.42 5.97
N THR A 7 24.64 -5.69 4.76
CA THR A 7 25.44 -4.73 3.97
C THR A 7 24.61 -3.51 3.61
N TYR A 8 25.26 -2.43 3.15
CA TYR A 8 24.57 -1.20 2.79
C TYR A 8 23.50 -1.44 1.71
N GLU A 9 23.82 -2.23 0.69
CA GLU A 9 22.95 -2.57 -0.43
C GLU A 9 21.75 -3.41 0.02
N GLU A 10 21.95 -4.30 1.00
CA GLU A 10 20.87 -5.13 1.58
C GLU A 10 19.89 -4.32 2.44
N THR A 11 20.21 -3.07 2.79
CA THR A 11 19.25 -2.18 3.46
C THR A 11 18.22 -1.58 2.51
N PHE A 12 18.38 -1.75 1.19
CA PHE A 12 17.45 -1.18 0.21
C PHE A 12 16.15 -1.99 0.20
N PHE A 13 15.04 -1.29 0.43
CA PHE A 13 13.72 -1.90 0.56
C PHE A 13 12.69 -1.23 -0.34
N THR A 14 11.69 -2.02 -0.71
CA THR A 14 10.49 -1.56 -1.38
C THR A 14 9.30 -1.88 -0.50
N LEU A 15 8.41 -0.90 -0.33
CA LEU A 15 7.15 -1.10 0.40
C LEU A 15 6.06 -1.45 -0.61
N ILE A 16 5.48 -2.65 -0.49
CA ILE A 16 4.42 -3.13 -1.38
C ILE A 16 3.14 -3.28 -0.56
N PHE A 17 2.02 -2.79 -1.05
CA PHE A 17 0.72 -2.95 -0.37
C PHE A 17 -0.42 -3.13 -1.37
N ASP A 18 -1.42 -3.91 -0.95
CA ASP A 18 -2.66 -4.16 -1.70
C ASP A 18 -3.82 -4.46 -0.74
N GLU A 19 -5.06 -4.34 -1.23
CA GLU A 19 -6.28 -4.68 -0.50
C GLU A 19 -6.66 -6.14 -0.76
N ILE A 20 -6.82 -6.93 0.31
CA ILE A 20 -7.31 -8.31 0.22
C ILE A 20 -8.71 -8.37 0.83
N LYS A 21 -9.66 -8.96 0.09
CA LYS A 21 -10.99 -9.28 0.64
C LYS A 21 -10.93 -10.60 1.38
N ILE A 22 -11.18 -10.60 2.69
CA ILE A 22 -11.36 -11.84 3.46
C ILE A 22 -12.79 -11.98 4.01
N LYS A 23 -13.12 -13.20 4.45
CA LYS A 23 -14.42 -13.49 5.05
C LYS A 23 -14.54 -12.79 6.40
N ARG A 24 -15.65 -12.08 6.59
CA ARG A 24 -16.01 -11.49 7.88
C ARG A 24 -16.34 -12.59 8.88
N PHE A 25 -15.57 -12.68 9.95
CA PHE A 25 -15.76 -13.64 11.03
C PHE A 25 -15.14 -13.10 12.32
N LEU A 26 -15.74 -13.41 13.47
CA LEU A 26 -15.19 -13.06 14.77
C LEU A 26 -14.60 -14.31 15.42
N GLU A 27 -13.38 -14.21 15.88
CA GLU A 27 -12.69 -15.30 16.56
C GLU A 27 -12.08 -14.77 17.86
N TYR A 28 -12.18 -15.53 18.96
CA TYR A 28 -11.53 -15.15 20.19
C TYR A 28 -10.13 -15.75 20.25
N SER A 29 -9.12 -14.89 20.21
CA SER A 29 -7.72 -15.27 20.37
C SER A 29 -7.40 -15.38 21.85
N LYS A 30 -7.34 -16.63 22.35
CA LYS A 30 -6.97 -16.92 23.74
C LYS A 30 -5.58 -16.42 24.11
N VAL A 31 -4.67 -16.37 23.14
CA VAL A 31 -3.27 -15.96 23.35
C VAL A 31 -3.18 -14.46 23.56
N LEU A 32 -3.95 -13.69 22.80
CA LEU A 32 -3.95 -12.23 22.85
C LEU A 32 -5.02 -11.68 23.80
N ASP A 33 -5.91 -12.53 24.30
CA ASP A 33 -7.10 -12.18 25.09
C ASP A 33 -7.97 -11.09 24.43
N ILE A 34 -8.18 -11.24 23.11
CA ILE A 34 -8.99 -10.32 22.31
C ILE A 34 -9.91 -11.06 21.36
N VAL A 35 -11.04 -10.44 21.02
CA VAL A 35 -11.92 -10.90 19.94
C VAL A 35 -11.42 -10.33 18.62
N GLU A 36 -10.69 -11.12 17.86
CA GLU A 36 -10.22 -10.84 16.50
C GLU A 36 -11.38 -10.74 15.50
N GLY A 37 -11.14 -10.03 14.39
CA GLY A 37 -12.15 -9.79 13.36
C GLY A 37 -12.88 -8.45 13.50
N PHE A 38 -12.48 -7.58 14.44
CA PHE A 38 -12.87 -6.17 14.46
C PHE A 38 -11.84 -5.30 13.72
N GLU A 39 -12.24 -4.12 13.26
CA GLU A 39 -11.40 -3.14 12.58
C GLU A 39 -10.32 -2.67 13.53
N ASP A 40 -9.09 -2.84 13.08
CA ASP A 40 -7.86 -2.64 13.83
C ASP A 40 -6.90 -1.95 12.87
N LEU A 41 -6.77 -0.65 13.06
CA LEU A 41 -5.91 0.20 12.27
C LEU A 41 -4.53 0.36 12.94
N GLY A 42 -4.14 -0.59 13.80
CA GLY A 42 -2.88 -0.56 14.54
C GLY A 42 -2.84 0.63 15.50
N THR A 43 -1.85 1.51 15.32
CA THR A 43 -1.64 2.72 16.12
C THR A 43 -2.79 3.73 16.02
N PHE A 44 -3.59 3.68 14.96
CA PHE A 44 -4.79 4.52 14.78
C PHE A 44 -6.01 3.98 15.54
N GLY A 45 -5.88 2.86 16.22
CA GLY A 45 -6.88 2.31 17.14
C GLY A 45 -7.79 1.26 16.52
N ARG A 46 -8.67 0.74 17.37
CA ARG A 46 -9.61 -0.34 17.07
C ARG A 46 -11.04 0.17 17.18
N THR A 47 -11.91 -0.26 16.27
CA THR A 47 -13.35 0.07 16.31
C THR A 47 -14.17 -1.20 16.50
N SER A 48 -15.44 -1.08 16.88
CA SER A 48 -16.37 -2.21 17.02
C SER A 48 -16.91 -2.73 15.68
N THR A 49 -16.33 -2.30 14.56
CA THR A 49 -16.75 -2.67 13.20
C THR A 49 -16.03 -3.95 12.75
N ILE A 50 -16.66 -4.88 12.03
CA ILE A 50 -16.04 -6.17 11.64
C ILE A 50 -15.08 -6.01 10.45
N ALA A 51 -13.89 -6.65 10.47
CA ALA A 51 -12.81 -6.48 9.49
C ALA A 51 -11.90 -7.73 9.26
N SER A 52 -10.79 -7.61 8.51
CA SER A 52 -10.24 -8.65 7.61
C SER A 52 -8.66 -8.77 7.54
N SER A 53 -7.97 -9.91 7.87
CA SER A 53 -6.54 -10.08 8.36
C SER A 53 -5.37 -10.50 7.41
N ASN A 54 -4.08 -10.18 7.77
CA ASN A 54 -2.74 -10.75 7.31
C ASN A 54 -1.41 -10.03 7.77
N VAL A 55 -0.42 -10.72 8.38
CA VAL A 55 1.03 -10.38 8.68
C VAL A 55 1.50 -8.93 9.03
N SER A 56 1.11 -7.88 8.30
CA SER A 56 1.09 -6.48 8.73
C SER A 56 -0.18 -5.87 8.16
N TYR A 57 -1.29 -6.11 8.85
CA TYR A 57 -2.62 -5.85 8.31
C TYR A 57 -3.28 -4.74 9.10
N PHE A 58 -3.92 -3.87 8.34
CA PHE A 58 -4.91 -2.96 8.86
C PHE A 58 -6.26 -3.58 8.51
N LEU A 59 -6.96 -4.05 9.53
CA LEU A 59 -8.29 -4.59 9.35
C LEU A 59 -9.20 -3.39 9.10
N SER A 60 -9.74 -3.21 7.89
CA SER A 60 -10.84 -2.24 7.68
C SER A 60 -12.14 -2.93 7.32
N SER A 61 -13.23 -2.39 7.82
CA SER A 61 -14.59 -2.89 7.56
C SER A 61 -15.06 -2.65 6.12
N THR A 62 -14.49 -1.63 5.47
CA THR A 62 -14.75 -1.21 4.10
C THR A 62 -13.42 -0.83 3.43
N SER A 63 -13.45 -0.38 2.17
CA SER A 63 -12.23 0.14 1.55
C SER A 63 -11.70 1.34 2.34
N MET A 64 -10.41 1.30 2.69
CA MET A 64 -9.78 2.33 3.52
C MET A 64 -9.86 3.71 2.87
N LYS A 65 -10.18 4.72 3.67
CA LYS A 65 -10.14 6.12 3.22
C LYS A 65 -8.72 6.49 2.81
N ALA A 66 -8.61 7.22 1.71
CA ALA A 66 -7.32 7.67 1.18
C ALA A 66 -6.48 8.48 2.19
N THR A 67 -7.11 9.23 3.10
CA THR A 67 -6.43 9.97 4.18
C THR A 67 -5.74 9.02 5.15
N THR A 68 -6.49 8.07 5.70
CA THR A 68 -5.99 7.07 6.64
C THR A 68 -4.91 6.21 5.99
N LEU A 69 -5.12 5.81 4.72
CA LEU A 69 -4.11 5.08 3.96
C LEU A 69 -2.81 5.89 3.78
N SER A 70 -2.90 7.18 3.45
CA SER A 70 -1.69 8.02 3.33
C SER A 70 -0.94 8.18 4.66
N GLU A 71 -1.65 8.31 5.78
CA GLU A 71 -1.06 8.41 7.12
C GLU A 71 -0.34 7.11 7.50
N ILE A 72 -0.99 5.96 7.26
CA ILE A 72 -0.41 4.63 7.50
C ILE A 72 0.85 4.42 6.65
N ILE A 73 0.82 4.75 5.35
CA ILE A 73 1.99 4.61 4.47
C ILE A 73 3.16 5.44 5.02
N LEU A 74 2.90 6.69 5.42
CA LEU A 74 3.94 7.57 5.96
C LEU A 74 4.49 7.06 7.29
N GLU A 75 3.64 6.53 8.17
CA GLU A 75 4.08 5.92 9.43
C GLU A 75 4.96 4.70 9.18
N GLN A 76 4.55 3.81 8.27
CA GLN A 76 5.35 2.62 7.91
C GLN A 76 6.70 3.00 7.32
N ILE A 77 6.75 4.02 6.44
CA ILE A 77 8.02 4.54 5.92
C ILE A 77 8.92 5.03 7.05
N ASN A 78 8.39 5.82 7.99
CA ASN A 78 9.16 6.33 9.13
C ASN A 78 9.66 5.19 10.03
N GLN A 79 8.84 4.17 10.29
CA GLN A 79 9.24 2.99 11.06
C GLN A 79 10.39 2.23 10.37
N LEU A 80 10.31 2.03 9.05
CA LEU A 80 11.37 1.39 8.27
C LEU A 80 12.68 2.20 8.29
N ILE A 81 12.60 3.52 8.14
CA ILE A 81 13.76 4.42 8.24
C ILE A 81 14.39 4.35 9.64
N ASN A 82 13.59 4.32 10.70
CA ASN A 82 14.08 4.17 12.08
C ASN A 82 14.79 2.82 12.30
N CYS A 83 14.39 1.78 11.57
CA CYS A 83 15.07 0.50 11.53
C CYS A 83 16.37 0.51 10.70
N LYS A 84 16.80 1.66 10.15
CA LYS A 84 17.94 1.82 9.24
C LYS A 84 17.74 1.16 7.87
N LEU A 85 16.50 0.94 7.46
CA LEU A 85 16.16 0.47 6.12
C LEU A 85 15.96 1.67 5.18
N GLN A 86 16.43 1.54 3.95
CA GLN A 86 16.33 2.59 2.95
C GLN A 86 15.20 2.25 1.98
N VAL A 87 14.01 2.79 2.26
CA VAL A 87 12.87 2.66 1.35
C VAL A 87 13.16 3.44 0.07
N LYS A 88 13.24 2.75 -1.07
CA LYS A 88 13.51 3.38 -2.38
C LYS A 88 12.24 3.56 -3.21
N ALA A 89 11.25 2.70 -3.01
CA ALA A 89 10.00 2.75 -3.74
C ALA A 89 8.81 2.26 -2.90
N ILE A 90 7.63 2.76 -3.27
CA ILE A 90 6.34 2.22 -2.86
C ILE A 90 5.61 1.67 -4.08
N ILE A 91 4.99 0.50 -3.93
CA ILE A 91 4.28 -0.20 -5.01
C ILE A 91 2.86 -0.55 -4.58
N CYS A 92 1.89 -0.21 -5.42
CA CYS A 92 0.48 -0.56 -5.22
C CYS A 92 -0.28 -0.69 -6.55
N ASP A 93 -1.52 -1.15 -6.49
CA ASP A 93 -2.41 -1.19 -7.66
C ASP A 93 -2.92 0.21 -8.07
N GLN A 94 -3.76 0.27 -9.10
CA GLN A 94 -4.35 1.53 -9.60
C GLN A 94 -5.73 1.84 -8.99
N GLY A 95 -6.07 1.24 -7.85
CA GLY A 95 -7.31 1.47 -7.14
C GLY A 95 -7.55 2.95 -6.84
N PRO A 96 -8.81 3.45 -6.88
CA PRO A 96 -9.12 4.86 -6.63
C PRO A 96 -8.56 5.40 -5.30
N ASN A 97 -8.63 4.60 -4.22
CA ASN A 97 -8.11 4.98 -2.91
C ASN A 97 -6.59 5.05 -2.90
N ASN A 98 -5.90 4.09 -3.54
CA ASN A 98 -4.44 4.09 -3.66
C ASN A 98 -3.95 5.31 -4.44
N ARG A 99 -4.57 5.61 -5.59
CA ARG A 99 -4.25 6.82 -6.36
C ARG A 99 -4.46 8.10 -5.55
N SER A 100 -5.57 8.20 -4.82
CA SER A 100 -5.88 9.35 -3.98
C SER A 100 -4.89 9.49 -2.80
N ALA A 101 -4.48 8.39 -2.18
CA ALA A 101 -3.48 8.38 -1.11
C ALA A 101 -2.10 8.83 -1.61
N LEU A 102 -1.67 8.36 -2.79
CA LEU A 102 -0.43 8.81 -3.43
C LEU A 102 -0.46 10.32 -3.72
N THR A 103 -1.56 10.84 -4.27
CA THR A 103 -1.70 12.29 -4.48
C THR A 103 -1.62 13.07 -3.18
N LYS A 104 -2.24 12.57 -2.09
CA LYS A 104 -2.17 13.19 -0.76
C LYS A 104 -0.75 13.21 -0.17
N LEU A 105 0.04 12.19 -0.44
CA LEU A 105 1.46 12.15 -0.08
C LEU A 105 2.33 13.10 -0.91
N GLY A 106 1.80 13.67 -1.99
CA GLY A 106 2.49 14.64 -2.84
C GLY A 106 3.13 14.04 -4.09
N PHE A 107 2.80 12.79 -4.44
CA PHE A 107 3.20 12.22 -5.73
C PHE A 107 2.41 12.86 -6.87
N THR A 108 3.12 13.28 -7.91
CA THR A 108 2.51 13.78 -9.15
C THR A 108 3.19 13.13 -10.36
N LYS A 109 2.62 13.34 -11.56
CA LYS A 109 3.22 12.85 -12.81
C LYS A 109 4.63 13.41 -13.02
N ASP A 110 4.82 14.70 -12.73
CA ASP A 110 6.10 15.40 -12.94
C ASP A 110 7.06 15.19 -11.75
N LYS A 111 6.51 14.84 -10.59
CA LYS A 111 7.24 14.52 -9.37
C LYS A 111 6.79 13.14 -8.85
N PRO A 112 7.19 12.02 -9.48
CA PRO A 112 6.85 10.67 -9.06
C PRO A 112 7.67 10.20 -7.84
N TRP A 113 8.14 11.13 -7.01
CA TRP A 113 8.86 10.84 -5.79
C TRP A 113 8.51 11.83 -4.68
N ILE A 114 8.67 11.38 -3.44
CA ILE A 114 8.64 12.21 -2.24
C ILE A 114 10.00 12.17 -1.56
N ASP A 115 10.26 13.14 -0.69
CA ASP A 115 11.42 13.13 0.21
C ASP A 115 10.91 12.94 1.64
N VAL A 116 11.40 11.89 2.30
CA VAL A 116 11.09 11.60 3.71
C VAL A 116 12.41 11.42 4.45
N ASN A 117 12.73 12.37 5.34
CA ASN A 117 13.96 12.40 6.12
C ASN A 117 15.24 12.27 5.26
N GLY A 118 15.28 12.94 4.10
CA GLY A 118 16.40 12.88 3.16
C GLY A 118 16.43 11.62 2.28
N ASN A 119 15.42 10.75 2.39
CA ASN A 119 15.27 9.59 1.52
C ASN A 119 14.32 9.93 0.37
N LYS A 120 14.83 9.84 -0.86
CA LYS A 120 14.02 9.97 -2.07
C LYS A 120 13.30 8.65 -2.35
N ILE A 121 11.97 8.67 -2.27
CA ILE A 121 11.11 7.48 -2.42
C ILE A 121 10.22 7.65 -3.64
N PHE A 122 10.28 6.71 -4.59
CA PHE A 122 9.47 6.72 -5.80
C PHE A 122 8.14 5.99 -5.63
N SER A 123 7.12 6.37 -6.38
CA SER A 123 5.90 5.56 -6.51
C SER A 123 5.88 4.81 -7.83
N VAL A 124 5.47 3.54 -7.77
CA VAL A 124 5.35 2.67 -8.94
C VAL A 124 4.02 1.93 -8.85
N TYR A 125 3.30 1.81 -9.96
CA TYR A 125 2.12 0.96 -10.01
C TYR A 125 2.51 -0.48 -10.33
N ASP A 126 1.75 -1.44 -9.81
CA ASP A 126 1.97 -2.85 -10.12
C ASP A 126 1.91 -3.11 -11.64
N VAL A 127 3.02 -3.60 -12.17
CA VAL A 127 3.23 -3.78 -13.61
C VAL A 127 2.31 -4.85 -14.20
N PRO A 128 2.13 -6.04 -13.59
CA PRO A 128 1.09 -6.97 -13.97
C PRO A 128 -0.31 -6.35 -14.07
N HIS A 129 -0.73 -5.55 -13.08
CA HIS A 129 -2.02 -4.84 -13.14
C HIS A 129 -2.09 -3.86 -14.32
N LEU A 130 -1.02 -3.12 -14.63
CA LEU A 130 -0.94 -2.25 -15.80
C LEU A 130 -1.14 -3.03 -17.11
N ILE A 131 -0.42 -4.13 -17.30
CA ILE A 131 -0.52 -4.95 -18.51
C ILE A 131 -1.92 -5.53 -18.66
N LYS A 132 -2.51 -6.01 -17.57
CA LYS A 132 -3.88 -6.52 -17.54
C LYS A 132 -4.90 -5.45 -17.97
N ASN A 133 -4.76 -4.22 -17.48
CA ASN A 133 -5.63 -3.11 -17.83
C ASN A 133 -5.48 -2.71 -19.30
N ILE A 134 -4.24 -2.67 -19.81
CA ILE A 134 -3.95 -2.43 -21.23
C ILE A 134 -4.65 -3.50 -22.08
N ARG A 135 -4.43 -4.79 -21.79
CA ARG A 135 -5.09 -5.90 -22.49
C ARG A 135 -6.61 -5.78 -22.47
N ASN A 136 -7.21 -5.46 -21.33
CA ASN A 136 -8.67 -5.28 -21.25
C ASN A 136 -9.16 -4.17 -22.15
N ASN A 137 -8.46 -3.02 -22.20
CA ASN A 137 -8.81 -1.93 -23.11
C ASN A 137 -8.73 -2.37 -24.58
N PHE A 138 -7.70 -3.13 -24.97
CA PHE A 138 -7.59 -3.70 -26.32
C PHE A 138 -8.75 -4.66 -26.67
N LEU A 139 -9.35 -5.34 -25.68
CA LEU A 139 -10.46 -6.26 -25.91
C LEU A 139 -11.82 -5.57 -25.97
N THR A 140 -12.00 -4.46 -25.25
CA THR A 140 -13.31 -3.82 -25.07
C THR A 140 -13.47 -2.50 -25.82
N SER A 141 -12.40 -1.96 -26.39
CA SER A 141 -12.39 -0.63 -26.98
C SER A 141 -11.37 -0.52 -28.09
N ASP A 142 -11.67 0.31 -29.08
CA ASP A 142 -10.70 0.65 -30.12
C ASP A 142 -9.69 1.66 -29.61
N LEU A 143 -8.43 1.48 -29.96
CA LEU A 143 -7.37 2.39 -29.54
C LEU A 143 -7.06 3.39 -30.64
N ILE A 144 -7.00 4.66 -30.26
CA ILE A 144 -6.55 5.72 -31.16
C ILE A 144 -5.07 5.95 -30.90
N PHE A 145 -4.23 5.51 -31.84
CA PHE A 145 -2.79 5.76 -31.80
C PHE A 145 -2.39 6.63 -32.99
N LYS A 146 -1.87 7.82 -32.72
CA LYS A 146 -1.49 8.80 -33.76
C LYS A 146 -2.62 9.05 -34.78
N ASN A 147 -3.84 9.24 -34.29
CA ASN A 147 -5.07 9.41 -35.07
C ASN A 147 -5.52 8.20 -35.91
N ASN A 148 -4.87 7.05 -35.75
CA ASN A 148 -5.30 5.80 -36.38
C ASN A 148 -6.02 4.93 -35.37
N ARG A 149 -7.12 4.32 -35.79
CA ARG A 149 -7.86 3.31 -35.02
C ARG A 149 -7.15 1.96 -35.18
N ILE A 150 -6.78 1.34 -34.08
CA ILE A 150 -6.14 0.02 -33.97
C ILE A 150 -7.10 -0.92 -33.26
#